data_AF-A0A133VSL6-F1
#
_entry.id   AF-A0A133VSL6-F1
#
_cell.length_a   1.000
_cell.length_b   1.000
_cell.length_c   1.000
_cell.angle_alpha   90.00
_cell.angle_beta   90.00
_cell.angle_gamma   90.00
#
_symmetry.space_group_name_H-M   'P 1'
#
loop_
_entity.id
_entity.type
_entity.pdbx_description
1 polymer ?
#
loop_
_entity_poly.entity_id
_entity_poly.type
_entity_poly.pdbx_seq_one_letter_code
_entity_poly.pdbx_strand_id
1 'polypeptide(L)'
;MVVISVLNDEKLKTYRKVGKLTGEIRDTIQEKVKLGETLLNIAETTEELIRDKGAEPAFPCNVSVNEFAAHYSPPEGDETEIKEGDLVKVDIGAHIDGYIADTAISIATDEKGEKLVNAVNQVLEKAIQAVKPGVNVGEIGAVIENTANEAGFKPIENLTGHSLARWSLHSGITIPNVEKDTEDELKEDDVIALEPFITDGAGEVEDQPEVYIFRYLSSEPVSGRMARQTIRRISKKYGKLPFAERWLARDMSKIRLQMTLRELLTSGAIHPYYVLKEIEDGMVAQAEHTLIVTKDGCEVTTQ
;
A
#
# COMPACT_ATOMS: atom_id res chain seq x y z
N MET A 1 4.48 24.07 27.07
CA MET A 1 4.99 24.10 25.68
C MET A 1 6.08 23.07 25.40
N VAL A 2 7.04 22.80 26.30
CA VAL A 2 8.17 21.88 26.04
C VAL A 2 7.79 20.39 25.94
N VAL A 3 6.78 19.92 26.67
CA VAL A 3 6.39 18.49 26.66
C VAL A 3 5.74 18.07 25.34
N ILE A 4 4.99 18.98 24.69
CA ILE A 4 4.28 18.68 23.44
C ILE A 4 5.27 18.56 22.27
N SER A 5 6.27 19.44 22.18
CA SER A 5 7.28 19.37 21.11
C SER A 5 8.15 18.11 21.25
N VAL A 6 8.59 17.78 22.47
CA VAL A 6 9.39 16.57 22.73
C VAL A 6 8.62 15.29 22.41
N LEU A 7 7.31 15.24 22.69
CA LEU A 7 6.48 14.09 22.32
C LEU A 7 6.24 14.00 20.80
N ASN A 8 6.15 15.11 20.07
CA ASN A 8 6.09 15.09 18.61
C ASN A 8 7.42 14.61 18.01
N ASP A 9 8.56 15.06 18.55
CA ASP A 9 9.88 14.61 18.10
C ASP A 9 10.06 13.08 18.21
N GLU A 10 9.63 12.46 19.31
CA GLU A 10 9.73 11.00 19.48
C GLU A 10 8.83 10.21 18.53
N LYS A 11 7.62 10.73 18.21
CA LYS A 11 6.73 10.13 17.22
C LYS A 11 7.37 10.16 15.83
N LEU A 12 7.83 11.32 15.39
CA LEU A 12 8.44 11.51 14.07
C LEU A 12 9.75 10.73 13.94
N LYS A 13 10.54 10.58 15.02
CA LYS A 13 11.69 9.67 15.04
C LYS A 13 11.29 8.21 14.76
N THR A 14 10.15 7.77 15.27
CA THR A 14 9.65 6.41 15.02
C THR A 14 9.23 6.25 13.57
N TYR A 15 8.54 7.23 12.99
CA TYR A 15 8.23 7.28 11.55
C TYR A 15 9.51 7.23 10.68
N ARG A 16 10.53 8.02 10.99
CA ARG A 16 11.83 7.97 10.29
C ARG A 16 12.50 6.60 10.39
N LYS A 17 12.47 5.99 11.59
CA LYS A 17 13.07 4.68 11.82
C LYS A 17 12.40 3.60 10.98
N VAL A 18 11.07 3.53 11.02
CA VAL A 18 10.32 2.53 10.24
C VAL A 18 10.40 2.83 8.75
N GLY A 19 10.32 4.10 8.34
CA GLY A 19 10.50 4.52 6.94
C GLY A 19 11.82 4.07 6.35
N LYS A 20 12.94 4.38 7.03
CA LYS A 20 14.26 3.98 6.56
C LYS A 20 14.38 2.45 6.42
N LEU A 21 13.87 1.72 7.43
CA LEU A 21 13.87 0.26 7.42
C LEU A 21 13.06 -0.30 6.25
N THR A 22 11.87 0.25 5.98
CA THR A 22 11.00 -0.20 4.88
C THR A 22 11.61 0.14 3.52
N GLY A 23 12.22 1.32 3.37
CA GLY A 23 12.96 1.70 2.15
C GLY A 23 14.10 0.72 1.83
N GLU A 24 14.93 0.40 2.83
CA GLU A 24 16.00 -0.61 2.67
C GLU A 24 15.47 -2.00 2.26
N ILE A 25 14.29 -2.38 2.76
CA ILE A 25 13.64 -3.64 2.38
C ILE A 25 13.14 -3.57 0.94
N ARG A 26 12.47 -2.48 0.54
CA ARG A 26 12.01 -2.26 -0.84
C ARG A 26 13.15 -2.40 -1.83
N ASP A 27 14.28 -1.76 -1.58
CA ASP A 27 15.45 -1.84 -2.47
C ASP A 27 16.01 -3.26 -2.54
N THR A 28 16.00 -4.01 -1.42
CA THR A 28 16.39 -5.43 -1.41
C THR A 28 15.42 -6.30 -2.22
N ILE A 29 14.12 -6.01 -2.13
CA ILE A 29 13.08 -6.78 -2.83
C ILE A 29 13.05 -6.47 -4.32
N GLN A 30 13.39 -5.24 -4.73
CA GLN A 30 13.53 -4.89 -6.14
C GLN A 30 14.47 -5.86 -6.87
N GLU A 31 15.60 -6.25 -6.26
CA GLU A 31 16.57 -7.20 -6.85
C GLU A 31 16.02 -8.63 -7.00
N LYS A 32 14.93 -8.96 -6.28
CA LYS A 32 14.28 -10.28 -6.36
C LYS A 32 13.24 -10.36 -7.47
N VAL A 33 12.74 -9.23 -7.96
CA VAL A 33 11.72 -9.21 -9.01
C VAL A 33 12.37 -9.54 -10.36
N LYS A 34 12.36 -10.83 -10.70
CA LYS A 34 13.04 -11.39 -11.89
C LYS A 34 12.24 -12.55 -12.47
N LEU A 35 12.53 -12.89 -13.72
CA LEU A 35 11.89 -14.00 -14.43
C LEU A 35 11.94 -15.31 -13.64
N GLY A 36 10.79 -15.99 -13.55
CA GLY A 36 10.62 -17.26 -12.84
C GLY A 36 10.55 -17.16 -11.32
N GLU A 37 10.70 -15.96 -10.72
CA GLU A 37 10.43 -15.78 -9.30
C GLU A 37 8.92 -15.81 -9.04
N THR A 38 8.48 -16.48 -7.97
CA THR A 38 7.06 -16.55 -7.65
C THR A 38 6.61 -15.32 -6.87
N LEU A 39 5.40 -14.84 -7.15
CA LEU A 39 4.82 -13.71 -6.43
C LEU A 39 4.75 -14.01 -4.92
N LEU A 40 4.40 -15.25 -4.58
CA LEU A 40 4.36 -15.73 -3.21
C LEU A 40 5.72 -15.62 -2.51
N ASN A 41 6.82 -16.03 -3.15
CA ASN A 41 8.14 -15.94 -2.54
C ASN A 41 8.58 -14.49 -2.32
N ILE A 42 8.21 -13.57 -3.22
CA ILE A 42 8.43 -12.13 -3.05
C ILE A 42 7.68 -11.66 -1.80
N ALA A 43 6.37 -11.92 -1.71
CA ALA A 43 5.54 -11.48 -0.60
C ALA A 43 6.02 -12.03 0.76
N GLU A 44 6.34 -13.33 0.82
CA GLU A 44 6.83 -13.96 2.05
C GLU A 44 8.22 -13.46 2.44
N THR A 45 9.14 -13.32 1.49
CA THR A 45 10.47 -12.78 1.79
C THR A 45 10.37 -11.35 2.33
N THR A 46 9.53 -10.50 1.73
CA THR A 46 9.31 -9.13 2.20
C THR A 46 8.81 -9.11 3.65
N GLU A 47 7.79 -9.91 3.94
CA GLU A 47 7.18 -9.99 5.27
C GLU A 47 8.13 -10.55 6.33
N GLU A 48 9.03 -11.47 5.95
CA GLU A 48 10.08 -12.00 6.82
C GLU A 48 11.16 -10.96 7.10
N LEU A 49 11.65 -10.24 6.08
CA LEU A 49 12.64 -9.17 6.25
C LEU A 49 12.13 -8.05 7.18
N ILE A 50 10.84 -7.70 7.10
CA ILE A 50 10.21 -6.74 8.00
C ILE A 50 10.35 -7.19 9.46
N ARG A 51 10.09 -8.48 9.73
CA ARG A 51 10.15 -9.06 11.08
C ARG A 51 11.58 -9.19 11.59
N ASP A 52 12.50 -9.60 10.73
CA ASP A 52 13.91 -9.75 11.07
C ASP A 52 14.55 -8.41 11.47
N LYS A 53 14.08 -7.30 10.87
CA LYS A 53 14.51 -5.94 11.26
C LYS A 53 13.75 -5.37 12.48
N GLY A 54 12.89 -6.16 13.14
CA GLY A 54 12.22 -5.81 14.38
C GLY A 54 10.98 -4.92 14.22
N ALA A 55 10.35 -4.96 13.03
CA ALA A 55 9.06 -4.34 12.75
C ALA A 55 8.00 -5.44 12.50
N GLU A 56 6.75 -5.05 12.28
CA GLU A 56 5.69 -5.94 11.79
C GLU A 56 5.07 -5.33 10.52
N PRO A 57 4.54 -6.13 9.58
CA PRO A 57 3.86 -5.59 8.40
C PRO A 57 2.66 -4.73 8.79
N ALA A 58 2.56 -3.53 8.22
CA ALA A 58 1.41 -2.65 8.36
C ALA A 58 0.20 -3.15 7.59
N PHE A 59 0.44 -3.89 6.51
CA PHE A 59 -0.53 -4.60 5.69
C PHE A 59 0.20 -5.74 4.94
N PRO A 60 -0.51 -6.68 4.31
CA PRO A 60 0.12 -7.74 3.50
C PRO A 60 0.98 -7.20 2.38
N CYS A 61 2.14 -7.81 2.09
CA CYS A 61 2.89 -7.40 0.91
C CYS A 61 2.01 -7.63 -0.33
N ASN A 62 1.80 -6.57 -1.09
CA ASN A 62 1.06 -6.62 -2.35
C ASN A 62 2.08 -6.88 -3.47
N VAL A 63 1.73 -7.78 -4.40
CA VAL A 63 2.53 -8.12 -5.57
C VAL A 63 1.59 -8.18 -6.78
N SER A 64 1.28 -7.03 -7.36
CA SER A 64 0.29 -6.89 -8.43
C SER A 64 0.97 -6.79 -9.79
N VAL A 65 0.50 -7.55 -10.78
CA VAL A 65 1.16 -7.69 -12.09
C VAL A 65 0.30 -7.05 -13.18
N ASN A 66 0.94 -6.33 -14.11
CA ASN A 66 0.34 -5.75 -15.32
C ASN A 66 -0.86 -4.84 -15.01
N GLU A 67 -2.05 -5.23 -15.46
CA GLU A 67 -3.31 -4.49 -15.33
C GLU A 67 -3.90 -4.49 -13.91
N PHE A 68 -3.46 -5.41 -13.05
CA PHE A 68 -3.84 -5.39 -11.64
C PHE A 68 -3.07 -4.26 -10.95
N ALA A 69 -3.80 -3.25 -10.46
CA ALA A 69 -3.24 -2.04 -9.86
C ALA A 69 -2.77 -2.29 -8.43
N ALA A 70 -3.64 -2.82 -7.57
CA ALA A 70 -3.41 -2.95 -6.12
C ALA A 70 -4.22 -4.09 -5.51
N HIS A 71 -4.01 -4.35 -4.22
CA HIS A 71 -4.73 -5.32 -3.37
C HIS A 71 -4.53 -6.79 -3.71
N TYR A 72 -3.65 -7.13 -4.65
CA TYR A 72 -3.24 -8.52 -4.86
C TYR A 72 -2.13 -8.91 -3.88
N SER A 73 -2.44 -9.75 -2.90
CA SER A 73 -1.44 -10.43 -2.07
C SER A 73 -1.53 -11.94 -2.32
N PRO A 74 -0.45 -12.59 -2.79
CA PRO A 74 -0.46 -14.00 -3.16
C PRO A 74 -1.01 -14.92 -2.06
N PRO A 75 -2.06 -15.73 -2.33
CA PRO A 75 -2.57 -16.69 -1.37
C PRO A 75 -1.60 -17.87 -1.16
N GLU A 76 -1.86 -18.68 -0.12
CA GLU A 76 -1.09 -19.90 0.13
C GLU A 76 -1.16 -20.86 -1.07
N GLY A 77 0.01 -21.30 -1.56
CA GLY A 77 0.12 -22.21 -2.70
C GLY A 77 -0.07 -21.53 -4.07
N ASP A 78 0.02 -20.20 -4.14
CA ASP A 78 0.11 -19.49 -5.41
C ASP A 78 1.44 -19.81 -6.11
N GLU A 79 1.33 -20.35 -7.32
CA GLU A 79 2.45 -20.73 -8.20
C GLU A 79 2.68 -19.71 -9.32
N THR A 80 2.07 -18.52 -9.24
CA THR A 80 2.25 -17.48 -10.25
C THR A 80 3.70 -17.00 -10.27
N GLU A 81 4.33 -17.15 -11.44
CA GLU A 81 5.71 -16.75 -11.72
C GLU A 81 5.75 -15.49 -12.60
N ILE A 82 6.74 -14.64 -12.36
CA ILE A 82 7.04 -13.48 -13.22
C ILE A 82 7.54 -13.96 -14.58
N LYS A 83 6.97 -13.38 -15.64
CA LYS A 83 7.27 -13.69 -17.03
C LYS A 83 7.84 -12.48 -17.76
N GLU A 84 8.42 -12.73 -18.92
CA GLU A 84 8.90 -11.66 -19.81
C GLU A 84 7.70 -10.88 -20.36
N GLY A 85 7.79 -9.56 -20.29
CA GLY A 85 6.69 -8.64 -20.60
C GLY A 85 5.87 -8.22 -19.38
N ASP A 86 6.10 -8.81 -18.20
CA ASP A 86 5.40 -8.40 -16.99
C ASP A 86 5.96 -7.08 -16.43
N LEU A 87 5.04 -6.25 -15.91
CA LEU A 87 5.29 -5.12 -15.03
C LEU A 87 4.73 -5.44 -13.64
N VAL A 88 5.62 -5.57 -12.66
CA VAL A 88 5.30 -5.99 -11.30
C VAL A 88 5.37 -4.80 -10.35
N LYS A 89 4.27 -4.56 -9.62
CA LYS A 89 4.21 -3.61 -8.52
C LYS A 89 4.38 -4.36 -7.22
N VAL A 90 5.36 -3.95 -6.42
CA VAL A 90 5.56 -4.46 -5.06
C VAL A 90 5.34 -3.34 -4.07
N ASP A 91 4.32 -3.50 -3.25
CA ASP A 91 3.88 -2.52 -2.27
C ASP A 91 4.01 -3.11 -0.85
N ILE A 92 4.72 -2.35 0.00
CA ILE A 92 5.37 -2.80 1.22
C ILE A 92 5.04 -1.85 2.37
N GLY A 93 4.23 -2.34 3.30
CA GLY A 93 3.93 -1.65 4.56
C GLY A 93 4.63 -2.27 5.75
N ALA A 94 5.29 -1.47 6.59
CA ALA A 94 5.77 -1.90 7.90
C ALA A 94 5.38 -0.91 9.00
N HIS A 95 5.31 -1.39 10.23
CA HIS A 95 5.05 -0.56 11.40
C HIS A 95 5.94 -0.92 12.60
N ILE A 96 6.24 0.10 13.41
CA ILE A 96 6.79 -0.05 14.76
C ILE A 96 5.80 0.59 15.72
N ASP A 97 5.21 -0.20 16.63
CA ASP A 97 4.21 0.29 17.60
C ASP A 97 3.04 1.09 16.96
N GLY A 98 2.64 0.68 15.75
CA GLY A 98 1.58 1.31 14.97
C GLY A 98 2.00 2.54 14.16
N TYR A 99 3.23 3.04 14.28
CA TYR A 99 3.75 4.06 13.35
C TYR A 99 4.12 3.39 12.05
N ILE A 100 3.48 3.79 10.96
CA ILE A 100 3.49 3.10 9.66
C ILE A 100 4.46 3.78 8.71
N ALA A 101 5.18 2.98 7.94
CA ALA A 101 5.76 3.38 6.67
C ALA A 101 5.17 2.52 5.56
N ASP A 102 4.94 3.19 4.45
CA ASP A 102 4.25 2.76 3.25
C ASP A 102 5.09 3.14 2.03
N THR A 103 5.33 2.20 1.13
CA THR A 103 6.18 2.42 -0.05
C THR A 103 5.99 1.30 -1.06
N ALA A 104 6.02 1.69 -2.32
CA ALA A 104 5.85 0.79 -3.44
C ALA A 104 6.83 1.12 -4.57
N ILE A 105 7.14 0.09 -5.35
CA ILE A 105 7.98 0.19 -6.54
C ILE A 105 7.41 -0.67 -7.66
N SER A 106 7.58 -0.19 -8.89
CA SER A 106 7.31 -0.97 -10.09
C SER A 106 8.61 -1.43 -10.75
N ILE A 107 8.64 -2.68 -11.19
CA ILE A 107 9.74 -3.28 -11.95
C ILE A 107 9.15 -3.88 -13.22
N ALA A 108 9.71 -3.53 -14.37
CA ALA A 108 9.33 -4.10 -15.66
C ALA A 108 10.38 -5.10 -16.13
N THR A 109 9.93 -6.07 -16.92
CA THR A 109 10.79 -7.09 -17.56
C THR A 109 11.00 -6.84 -19.04
N ASP A 110 10.47 -5.73 -19.58
CA ASP A 110 10.62 -5.31 -20.98
C ASP A 110 10.74 -3.78 -21.12
N GLU A 111 11.19 -3.32 -22.30
CA GLU A 111 11.39 -1.89 -22.57
C GLU A 111 10.08 -1.08 -22.56
N LYS A 112 8.93 -1.70 -22.83
CA LYS A 112 7.63 -1.02 -22.83
C LYS A 112 7.25 -0.67 -21.40
N GLY A 113 7.30 -1.63 -20.48
CA GLY A 113 7.04 -1.42 -19.07
C GLY A 113 8.05 -0.47 -18.43
N GLU A 114 9.33 -0.54 -18.81
CA GLU A 114 10.36 0.37 -18.30
C GLU A 114 10.04 1.85 -18.57
N LYS A 115 9.41 2.18 -19.71
CA LYS A 115 8.95 3.55 -19.99
C LYS A 115 7.88 4.01 -19.00
N LEU A 116 6.93 3.13 -18.68
CA LEU A 116 5.87 3.42 -17.71
C LEU A 116 6.44 3.54 -16.29
N VAL A 117 7.37 2.66 -15.90
CA VAL A 117 8.09 2.72 -14.62
C VAL A 117 8.88 4.03 -14.48
N ASN A 118 9.61 4.43 -15.52
CA ASN A 118 10.36 5.68 -15.50
C ASN A 118 9.43 6.89 -15.39
N ALA A 119 8.28 6.87 -16.07
CA ALA A 119 7.30 7.94 -15.99
C ALA A 119 6.68 8.06 -14.58
N VAL A 120 6.28 6.95 -13.94
CA VAL A 120 5.67 7.03 -12.60
C VAL A 120 6.66 7.54 -11.54
N ASN A 121 7.94 7.19 -11.67
CA ASN A 121 8.99 7.72 -10.80
C ASN A 121 9.19 9.24 -10.98
N GLN A 122 9.14 9.74 -12.22
CA GLN A 122 9.19 11.19 -12.49
C GLN A 122 7.96 11.92 -11.94
N VAL A 123 6.77 11.31 -12.07
CA VAL A 123 5.52 11.82 -11.51
C VAL A 123 5.64 11.93 -9.99
N LEU A 124 6.12 10.88 -9.31
CA LEU A 124 6.35 10.91 -7.87
C LEU A 124 7.37 12.00 -7.47
N GLU A 125 8.50 12.09 -8.17
CA GLU A 125 9.53 13.12 -7.89
C GLU A 125 8.96 14.54 -7.99
N LYS A 126 8.12 14.82 -9.00
CA LYS A 126 7.45 16.11 -9.17
C LYS A 126 6.40 16.37 -8.09
N ALA A 127 5.61 15.35 -7.75
CA ALA A 127 4.60 15.45 -6.71
C ALA A 127 5.24 15.74 -5.34
N ILE A 128 6.36 15.09 -5.01
CA ILE A 128 7.13 15.34 -3.77
C ILE A 128 7.54 16.82 -3.66
N GLN A 129 7.95 17.45 -4.77
CA GLN A 129 8.34 18.87 -4.79
C GLN A 129 7.17 19.83 -4.50
N ALA A 130 5.92 19.39 -4.71
CA ALA A 130 4.73 20.16 -4.40
C ALA A 130 4.32 20.06 -2.92
N VAL A 131 4.79 19.05 -2.19
CA VAL A 131 4.41 18.80 -0.79
C VAL A 131 5.05 19.82 0.15
N LYS A 132 4.20 20.61 0.81
CA LYS A 132 4.56 21.58 1.86
C LYS A 132 3.34 21.89 2.72
N PRO A 133 3.50 22.44 3.93
CA PRO A 133 2.36 22.79 4.77
C PRO A 133 1.53 23.91 4.12
N GLY A 134 0.21 23.80 4.23
CA GLY A 134 -0.79 24.67 3.63
C GLY A 134 -1.05 24.44 2.14
N VAL A 135 -0.42 23.43 1.52
CA VAL A 135 -0.77 23.08 0.13
C VAL A 135 -2.09 22.31 0.10
N ASN A 136 -2.95 22.68 -0.83
CA ASN A 136 -4.18 21.95 -1.11
C ASN A 136 -3.85 20.60 -1.78
N VAL A 137 -4.45 19.50 -1.34
CA VAL A 137 -4.14 18.17 -1.90
C VAL A 137 -4.59 18.03 -3.36
N GLY A 138 -5.59 18.80 -3.80
CA GLY A 138 -5.99 18.90 -5.20
C GLY A 138 -4.93 19.53 -6.10
N GLU A 139 -4.12 20.46 -5.58
CA GLU A 139 -2.97 21.02 -6.32
C GLU A 139 -1.86 19.97 -6.51
N ILE A 140 -1.65 19.08 -5.53
CA ILE A 140 -0.74 17.93 -5.69
C ILE A 140 -1.26 17.00 -6.79
N GLY A 141 -2.57 16.72 -6.78
CA GLY A 141 -3.21 15.93 -7.84
C GLY A 141 -3.06 16.54 -9.23
N ALA A 142 -3.17 17.86 -9.36
CA ALA A 142 -2.91 18.56 -10.62
C ALA A 142 -1.45 18.40 -11.08
N VAL A 143 -0.48 18.40 -10.16
CA VAL A 143 0.93 18.14 -10.50
C VAL A 143 1.12 16.71 -11.01
N ILE A 144 0.49 15.73 -10.35
CA ILE A 144 0.54 14.32 -10.75
C ILE A 144 -0.05 14.14 -12.15
N GLU A 145 -1.26 14.64 -12.36
CA GLU A 145 -1.99 14.52 -13.63
C GLU A 145 -1.25 15.17 -14.79
N ASN A 146 -0.81 16.42 -14.63
CA ASN A 146 -0.08 17.12 -15.68
C ASN A 146 1.22 16.38 -16.04
N THR A 147 1.96 15.90 -15.04
CA THR A 147 3.23 15.19 -15.28
C THR A 147 2.99 13.84 -15.98
N ALA A 148 1.94 13.11 -15.60
CA ALA A 148 1.58 11.85 -16.24
C ALA A 148 1.15 12.06 -17.71
N ASN A 149 0.29 13.05 -17.95
CA ASN A 149 -0.21 13.40 -19.28
C ASN A 149 0.93 13.87 -20.21
N GLU A 150 1.87 14.67 -19.71
CA GLU A 150 3.07 15.10 -20.46
C GLU A 150 3.97 13.92 -20.83
N ALA A 151 4.03 12.88 -19.98
CA ALA A 151 4.75 11.64 -20.26
C ALA A 151 4.00 10.70 -21.23
N GLY A 152 2.76 11.03 -21.62
CA GLY A 152 1.93 10.25 -22.54
C GLY A 152 1.14 9.11 -21.87
N PHE A 153 0.96 9.17 -20.55
CA PHE A 153 0.20 8.19 -19.76
C PHE A 153 -0.95 8.89 -19.02
N LYS A 154 -1.86 8.10 -18.45
CA LYS A 154 -2.95 8.65 -17.63
C LYS A 154 -2.75 8.29 -16.16
N PRO A 155 -3.05 9.19 -15.21
CA PRO A 155 -3.18 8.80 -13.82
C PRO A 155 -4.40 7.86 -13.64
N ILE A 156 -4.35 6.97 -12.65
CA ILE A 156 -5.55 6.26 -12.19
C ILE A 156 -6.33 7.21 -11.26
N GLU A 157 -7.49 7.70 -11.70
CA GLU A 157 -8.21 8.78 -11.03
C GLU A 157 -8.86 8.37 -9.70
N ASN A 158 -9.25 7.09 -9.59
CA ASN A 158 -9.95 6.53 -8.43
C ASN A 158 -9.02 5.77 -7.47
N LEU A 159 -7.70 5.90 -7.64
CA LEU A 159 -6.68 5.56 -6.65
C LEU A 159 -5.98 6.83 -6.19
N THR A 160 -5.66 6.90 -4.90
CA THR A 160 -5.16 8.13 -4.27
C THR A 160 -4.18 7.79 -3.17
N GLY A 161 -3.18 8.63 -2.96
CA GLY A 161 -2.41 8.63 -1.72
C GLY A 161 -3.26 8.93 -0.49
N HIS A 162 -2.67 8.78 0.69
CA HIS A 162 -3.41 8.95 1.93
C HIS A 162 -2.56 9.38 3.11
N SER A 163 -3.19 10.05 4.06
CA SER A 163 -2.59 10.36 5.36
C SER A 163 -2.46 9.10 6.23
N LEU A 164 -1.31 8.97 6.90
CA LEU A 164 -0.99 7.91 7.85
C LEU A 164 -1.14 8.42 9.30
N ALA A 165 -1.69 7.58 10.18
CA ALA A 165 -1.65 7.82 11.62
C ALA A 165 -1.30 6.53 12.37
N ARG A 166 -1.01 6.65 13.67
CA ARG A 166 -0.68 5.49 14.49
C ARG A 166 -1.84 4.47 14.47
N TRP A 167 -1.58 3.25 14.01
CA TRP A 167 -2.54 2.16 13.79
C TRP A 167 -3.63 2.44 12.74
N SER A 168 -3.45 3.46 11.90
CA SER A 168 -4.40 3.84 10.86
C SER A 168 -3.66 4.05 9.55
N LEU A 169 -3.73 3.07 8.66
CA LEU A 169 -3.17 3.15 7.31
C LEU A 169 -3.84 4.28 6.52
N HIS A 170 -5.16 4.38 6.57
CA HIS A 170 -5.91 5.48 5.95
C HIS A 170 -6.50 6.33 7.07
N SER A 171 -5.99 7.55 7.30
CA SER A 171 -6.32 8.36 8.49
C SER A 171 -7.23 9.57 8.24
N GLY A 172 -7.62 9.84 6.99
CA GLY A 172 -8.73 10.73 6.67
C GLY A 172 -8.51 11.59 5.42
N ILE A 173 -7.32 12.18 5.27
CA ILE A 173 -6.95 12.96 4.07
C ILE A 173 -6.55 11.99 2.96
N THR A 174 -7.09 12.21 1.77
CA THR A 174 -6.72 11.54 0.50
C THR A 174 -5.96 12.50 -0.39
N ILE A 175 -4.90 12.04 -1.04
CA ILE A 175 -4.08 12.83 -1.97
C ILE A 175 -4.38 12.32 -3.38
N PRO A 176 -5.22 13.03 -4.15
CA PRO A 176 -5.68 12.54 -5.44
C PRO A 176 -4.54 12.46 -6.46
N ASN A 177 -4.67 11.54 -7.42
CA ASN A 177 -3.78 11.45 -8.59
C ASN A 177 -4.23 12.33 -9.78
N VAL A 178 -5.36 13.03 -9.61
CA VAL A 178 -5.94 13.99 -10.56
C VAL A 178 -6.26 15.31 -9.87
N GLU A 179 -6.35 16.39 -10.63
CA GLU A 179 -6.86 17.66 -10.12
C GLU A 179 -8.25 17.44 -9.51
N LYS A 180 -8.45 17.94 -8.28
CA LYS A 180 -9.71 17.77 -7.57
C LYS A 180 -10.04 19.01 -6.76
N ASP A 181 -11.29 19.45 -6.84
CA ASP A 181 -11.81 20.51 -5.97
C ASP A 181 -12.06 19.94 -4.57
N THR A 182 -11.22 20.34 -3.62
CA THR A 182 -11.26 19.92 -2.21
C THR A 182 -10.77 21.05 -1.31
N GLU A 183 -11.19 21.05 -0.05
CA GLU A 183 -10.70 21.98 0.97
C GLU A 183 -9.58 21.37 1.84
N ASP A 184 -9.20 20.12 1.58
CA ASP A 184 -8.16 19.43 2.36
C ASP A 184 -6.77 20.01 2.05
N GLU A 185 -6.07 20.41 3.12
CA GLU A 185 -4.71 20.94 3.08
C GLU A 185 -3.78 20.14 4.00
N LEU A 186 -2.54 19.96 3.55
CA LEU A 186 -1.49 19.34 4.37
C LEU A 186 -1.01 20.29 5.47
N LYS A 187 -0.68 19.75 6.64
CA LYS A 187 -0.18 20.50 7.79
C LYS A 187 1.22 20.04 8.18
N GLU A 188 1.97 20.91 8.85
CA GLU A 188 3.24 20.54 9.45
C GLU A 188 3.04 19.34 10.40
N ASP A 189 3.98 18.40 10.37
CA ASP A 189 3.95 17.10 11.06
C ASP A 189 2.95 16.05 10.51
N ASP A 190 2.18 16.35 9.45
CA ASP A 190 1.40 15.32 8.77
C ASP A 190 2.33 14.24 8.19
N VAL A 191 1.90 12.98 8.30
CA VAL A 191 2.57 11.85 7.66
C VAL A 191 1.67 11.33 6.56
N ILE A 192 2.20 11.19 5.35
CA ILE A 192 1.44 10.82 4.17
C ILE A 192 2.13 9.72 3.39
N ALA A 193 1.35 8.87 2.74
CA ALA A 193 1.77 8.00 1.66
C ALA A 193 1.38 8.70 0.35
N LEU A 194 2.36 8.98 -0.51
CA LEU A 194 2.18 9.63 -1.81
C LEU A 194 2.46 8.61 -2.90
N GLU A 195 1.40 8.15 -3.55
CA GLU A 195 1.37 6.98 -4.45
C GLU A 195 0.68 7.31 -5.77
N PRO A 196 1.39 7.97 -6.70
CA PRO A 196 0.95 8.01 -8.09
C PRO A 196 0.83 6.61 -8.68
N PHE A 197 -0.35 6.33 -9.23
CA PHE A 197 -0.57 5.25 -10.19
C PHE A 197 -0.78 5.85 -11.56
N ILE A 198 -0.09 5.32 -12.57
CA ILE A 198 -0.29 5.70 -13.97
C ILE A 198 -0.47 4.46 -14.84
N THR A 199 -1.14 4.63 -15.97
CA THR A 199 -1.47 3.55 -16.90
C THR A 199 -1.38 3.98 -18.36
N ASP A 200 -1.21 3.00 -19.25
CA ASP A 200 -1.44 3.12 -20.69
C ASP A 200 -2.89 2.79 -21.13
N GLY A 201 -3.80 2.57 -20.17
CA GLY A 201 -5.22 2.28 -20.39
C GLY A 201 -6.18 3.48 -20.24
N ALA A 202 -7.33 3.23 -19.61
CA ALA A 202 -8.41 4.19 -19.42
C ALA A 202 -8.11 5.22 -18.33
N GLY A 203 -7.43 4.82 -17.25
CA GLY A 203 -7.17 5.68 -16.09
C GLY A 203 -8.12 5.43 -14.91
N GLU A 204 -8.75 4.26 -14.84
CA GLU A 204 -9.71 3.89 -13.79
C GLU A 204 -9.54 2.41 -13.45
N VAL A 205 -9.77 2.04 -12.18
CA VAL A 205 -9.77 0.64 -11.73
C VAL A 205 -11.13 0.19 -11.23
N GLU A 206 -11.40 -1.11 -11.34
CA GLU A 206 -12.59 -1.76 -10.79
C GLU A 206 -12.24 -2.93 -9.85
N ASP A 207 -13.15 -3.22 -8.93
CA ASP A 207 -13.07 -4.37 -8.03
C ASP A 207 -13.21 -5.68 -8.81
N GLN A 208 -12.27 -6.60 -8.59
CA GLN A 208 -12.37 -7.98 -9.05
C GLN A 208 -12.98 -8.88 -7.97
N PRO A 209 -13.58 -10.04 -8.34
CA PRO A 209 -14.21 -10.94 -7.37
C PRO A 209 -13.25 -11.51 -6.32
N GLU A 210 -11.96 -11.59 -6.63
CA GLU A 210 -10.91 -12.10 -5.76
C GLU A 210 -10.64 -11.16 -4.56
N VAL A 211 -10.50 -11.76 -3.38
CA VAL A 211 -10.17 -11.05 -2.13
C VAL A 211 -9.14 -11.86 -1.36
N TYR A 212 -7.99 -11.24 -1.10
CA TYR A 212 -6.90 -11.84 -0.32
C TYR A 212 -6.57 -11.05 0.94
N ILE A 213 -7.07 -9.82 1.05
CA ILE A 213 -6.76 -8.87 2.11
C ILE A 213 -8.04 -8.48 2.84
N PHE A 214 -7.97 -8.41 4.16
CA PHE A 214 -9.10 -8.10 5.02
C PHE A 214 -8.69 -7.14 6.13
N ARG A 215 -9.66 -6.44 6.72
CA ARG A 215 -9.45 -5.64 7.93
C ARG A 215 -10.51 -5.93 8.97
N TYR A 216 -10.10 -5.99 10.23
CA TYR A 216 -11.02 -6.10 11.36
C TYR A 216 -11.82 -4.82 11.55
N LEU A 217 -13.14 -4.96 11.69
CA LEU A 217 -14.03 -3.84 12.01
C LEU A 217 -14.46 -3.91 13.48
N SER A 218 -15.01 -5.05 13.89
CA SER A 218 -15.65 -5.20 15.19
C SER A 218 -15.83 -6.67 15.58
N SER A 219 -16.23 -6.91 16.82
CA SER A 219 -16.55 -8.22 17.35
C SER A 219 -18.06 -8.51 17.27
N GLU A 220 -18.72 -8.15 16.17
CA GLU A 220 -20.14 -8.50 15.91
C GLU A 220 -20.44 -9.96 16.26
N PRO A 221 -21.70 -10.34 16.57
CA PRO A 221 -22.01 -11.65 17.09
C PRO A 221 -21.76 -12.76 16.06
N VAL A 222 -20.54 -13.30 16.07
CA VAL A 222 -20.12 -14.49 15.33
C VAL A 222 -20.54 -15.73 16.11
N SER A 223 -21.21 -16.67 15.44
CA SER A 223 -21.85 -17.84 16.07
C SER A 223 -20.93 -19.06 16.15
N GLY A 224 -20.10 -19.26 15.14
CA GLY A 224 -19.15 -20.35 15.03
C GLY A 224 -18.03 -20.22 16.06
N ARG A 225 -17.72 -21.32 16.78
CA ARG A 225 -16.63 -21.34 17.76
C ARG A 225 -15.29 -20.98 17.12
N MET A 226 -15.01 -21.50 15.94
CA MET A 226 -13.77 -21.25 15.21
C MET A 226 -13.70 -19.78 14.77
N ALA A 227 -14.72 -19.25 14.12
CA ALA A 227 -14.76 -17.85 13.71
C ALA A 227 -14.64 -16.88 14.90
N ARG A 228 -15.26 -17.17 16.06
CA ARG A 228 -15.05 -16.41 17.30
C ARG A 228 -13.61 -16.46 17.81
N GLN A 229 -12.93 -17.60 17.70
CA GLN A 229 -11.53 -17.71 18.10
C GLN A 229 -10.63 -16.94 17.12
N THR A 230 -10.89 -17.07 15.82
CA THR A 230 -10.15 -16.40 14.76
C THR A 230 -10.28 -14.88 14.87
N ILE A 231 -11.49 -14.33 15.04
CA ILE A 231 -11.67 -12.86 15.14
C ILE A 231 -10.99 -12.27 16.37
N ARG A 232 -10.96 -12.99 17.50
CA ARG A 232 -10.21 -12.57 18.70
C ARG A 232 -8.69 -12.58 18.48
N ARG A 233 -8.19 -13.52 17.68
CA ARG A 233 -6.76 -13.56 17.31
C ARG A 233 -6.42 -12.42 16.36
N ILE A 234 -7.27 -12.18 15.35
CA ILE A 234 -7.14 -11.06 14.42
C ILE A 234 -7.11 -9.74 15.18
N SER A 235 -8.11 -9.45 16.03
CA SER A 235 -8.19 -8.18 16.74
C SER A 235 -7.02 -7.96 17.68
N LYS A 236 -6.51 -9.02 18.32
CA LYS A 236 -5.34 -8.95 19.19
C LYS A 236 -4.03 -8.76 18.41
N LYS A 237 -3.88 -9.42 17.26
CA LYS A 237 -2.61 -9.46 16.51
C LYS A 237 -2.47 -8.28 15.54
N TYR A 238 -3.53 -7.99 14.78
CA TYR A 238 -3.51 -7.00 13.70
C TYR A 238 -4.24 -5.70 14.07
N GLY A 239 -5.05 -5.70 15.15
CA GLY A 239 -5.81 -4.52 15.53
C GLY A 239 -6.76 -4.10 14.42
N LYS A 240 -6.62 -2.86 13.92
CA LYS A 240 -7.36 -2.33 12.76
C LYS A 240 -6.54 -2.32 11.47
N LEU A 241 -5.32 -2.85 11.49
CA LEU A 241 -4.50 -2.94 10.29
C LEU A 241 -5.00 -4.07 9.37
N PRO A 242 -4.82 -3.95 8.04
CA PRO A 242 -5.12 -5.02 7.11
C PRO A 242 -4.30 -6.29 7.39
N PHE A 243 -4.85 -7.45 7.01
CA PHE A 243 -4.22 -8.76 7.14
C PHE A 243 -4.56 -9.67 5.96
N ALA A 244 -3.67 -10.60 5.64
CA ALA A 244 -3.83 -11.52 4.51
C ALA A 244 -4.62 -12.76 4.90
N GLU A 245 -5.34 -13.34 3.94
CA GLU A 245 -5.85 -14.72 4.03
C GLU A 245 -4.71 -15.70 4.36
N ARG A 246 -3.58 -15.59 3.66
CA ARG A 246 -2.40 -16.46 3.81
C ARG A 246 -1.86 -16.49 5.24
N TRP A 247 -1.93 -15.37 5.96
CA TRP A 247 -1.50 -15.32 7.37
C TRP A 247 -2.36 -16.15 8.31
N LEU A 248 -3.60 -16.46 7.92
CA LEU A 248 -4.52 -17.35 8.65
C LEU A 248 -4.45 -18.79 8.16
N ALA A 249 -4.09 -19.01 6.89
CA ALA A 249 -3.97 -20.32 6.26
C ALA A 249 -2.98 -21.25 6.99
N ARG A 250 -1.95 -20.68 7.62
CA ARG A 250 -0.96 -21.43 8.41
C ARG A 250 -1.54 -22.18 9.61
N ASP A 251 -2.73 -21.80 10.09
CA ASP A 251 -3.33 -22.37 11.30
C ASP A 251 -4.50 -23.34 11.04
N MET A 252 -4.98 -23.45 9.80
CA MET A 252 -6.16 -24.26 9.49
C MET A 252 -6.22 -24.71 8.02
N SER A 253 -6.94 -25.80 7.76
CA SER A 253 -7.13 -26.29 6.38
C SER A 253 -7.90 -25.28 5.51
N LYS A 254 -7.66 -25.30 4.20
CA LYS A 254 -8.31 -24.42 3.21
C LYS A 254 -9.83 -24.33 3.36
N ILE A 255 -10.51 -25.48 3.52
CA ILE A 255 -11.97 -25.53 3.71
C ILE A 255 -12.40 -24.78 4.99
N ARG A 256 -11.66 -24.96 6.09
CA ARG A 256 -11.98 -24.29 7.37
C ARG A 256 -11.73 -22.80 7.27
N LEU A 257 -10.67 -22.39 6.59
CA LEU A 257 -10.36 -20.98 6.35
C LEU A 257 -11.49 -20.31 5.56
N GLN A 258 -11.89 -20.89 4.42
CA GLN A 258 -12.97 -20.37 3.59
C GLN A 258 -14.29 -20.24 4.35
N MET A 259 -14.69 -21.27 5.11
CA MET A 259 -15.90 -21.21 5.93
C MET A 259 -15.82 -20.12 7.02
N THR A 260 -14.64 -19.98 7.64
CA THR A 260 -14.40 -18.99 8.69
C THR A 260 -14.48 -17.56 8.13
N LEU A 261 -13.77 -17.28 7.03
CA LEU A 261 -13.79 -15.95 6.39
C LEU A 261 -15.19 -15.59 5.91
N ARG A 262 -15.92 -16.53 5.30
CA ARG A 262 -17.31 -16.31 4.88
C ARG A 262 -18.22 -15.90 6.03
N GLU A 263 -18.13 -16.59 7.18
CA GLU A 263 -18.91 -16.22 8.37
C GLU A 263 -18.53 -14.81 8.87
N LEU A 264 -17.24 -14.50 8.96
CA LEU A 264 -16.76 -13.20 9.42
C LEU A 264 -17.23 -12.06 8.50
N LEU A 265 -17.14 -12.24 7.19
CA LEU A 265 -17.67 -11.30 6.19
C LEU A 265 -19.18 -11.12 6.32
N THR A 266 -19.93 -12.21 6.41
CA THR A 266 -21.41 -12.17 6.49
C THR A 266 -21.88 -11.50 7.77
N SER A 267 -21.12 -11.63 8.86
CA SER A 267 -21.40 -10.97 10.14
C SER A 267 -21.02 -9.49 10.18
N GLY A 268 -20.28 -8.97 9.19
CA GLY A 268 -19.73 -7.61 9.20
C GLY A 268 -18.55 -7.41 10.16
N ALA A 269 -17.97 -8.49 10.70
CA ALA A 269 -16.83 -8.42 11.63
C ALA A 269 -15.52 -8.01 10.93
N ILE A 270 -15.41 -8.26 9.63
CA ILE A 270 -14.26 -7.89 8.80
C ILE A 270 -14.73 -7.23 7.49
N HIS A 271 -13.86 -6.39 6.93
CA HIS A 271 -14.01 -5.76 5.62
C HIS A 271 -13.07 -6.41 4.61
N PRO A 272 -13.53 -6.79 3.40
CA PRO A 272 -12.66 -7.24 2.31
C PRO A 272 -12.02 -6.05 1.58
N TYR A 273 -10.79 -6.23 1.10
CA TYR A 273 -10.19 -5.38 0.06
C TYR A 273 -10.10 -6.20 -1.22
N TYR A 274 -10.90 -5.84 -2.21
CA TYR A 274 -10.95 -6.50 -3.51
C TYR A 274 -9.70 -6.16 -4.31
N VAL A 275 -9.23 -7.12 -5.11
CA VAL A 275 -8.17 -6.89 -6.09
C VAL A 275 -8.64 -5.81 -7.07
N LEU A 276 -7.81 -4.79 -7.32
CA LEU A 276 -8.15 -3.69 -8.20
C LEU A 276 -7.49 -3.88 -9.56
N LYS A 277 -8.27 -3.78 -10.63
CA LYS A 277 -7.82 -4.00 -12.00
C LYS A 277 -8.20 -2.83 -12.89
N GLU A 278 -7.29 -2.42 -13.76
CA GLU A 278 -7.51 -1.40 -14.78
C GLU A 278 -8.62 -1.84 -15.76
N ILE A 279 -9.55 -0.93 -16.08
CA ILE A 279 -10.82 -1.28 -16.77
C ILE A 279 -10.66 -1.63 -18.26
N GLU A 280 -9.56 -1.24 -18.90
CA GLU A 280 -9.23 -1.53 -20.30
C GLU A 280 -8.03 -2.47 -20.44
N ASP A 281 -7.66 -3.17 -19.36
CA ASP A 281 -6.49 -4.06 -19.31
C ASP A 281 -5.15 -3.33 -19.59
N GLY A 282 -5.11 -2.01 -19.37
CA GLY A 282 -3.89 -1.22 -19.46
C GLY A 282 -2.89 -1.62 -18.37
N MET A 283 -1.61 -1.65 -18.69
CA MET A 283 -0.57 -1.86 -17.68
C MET A 283 -0.58 -0.70 -16.68
N VAL A 284 -0.44 -1.02 -15.40
CA VAL A 284 -0.40 -0.02 -14.32
C VAL A 284 0.96 -0.03 -13.66
N ALA A 285 1.58 1.14 -13.54
CA ALA A 285 2.76 1.36 -12.71
C ALA A 285 2.41 2.23 -11.50
N GLN A 286 3.06 1.92 -10.38
CA GLN A 286 2.99 2.62 -9.11
C GLN A 286 4.41 2.95 -8.65
N ALA A 287 4.58 4.14 -8.07
CA ALA A 287 5.73 4.45 -7.23
C ALA A 287 5.21 5.16 -5.99
N GLU A 288 5.79 4.89 -4.83
CA GLU A 288 5.29 5.47 -3.59
C GLU A 288 6.36 5.68 -2.53
N HIS A 289 6.21 6.78 -1.81
CA HIS A 289 6.97 7.06 -0.61
C HIS A 289 6.08 7.50 0.56
N THR A 290 6.57 7.23 1.78
CA THR A 290 6.07 7.87 3.00
C THR A 290 6.84 9.15 3.27
N LEU A 291 6.12 10.24 3.49
CA LEU A 291 6.67 11.56 3.75
C LEU A 291 6.22 12.09 5.10
N ILE A 292 7.08 12.87 5.75
CA ILE A 292 6.71 13.75 6.85
C ILE A 292 6.69 15.18 6.30
N VAL A 293 5.55 15.88 6.43
CA VAL A 293 5.45 17.30 6.06
C VAL A 293 6.24 18.11 7.10
N THR A 294 7.24 18.85 6.62
CA THR A 294 8.09 19.71 7.46
C THR A 294 7.68 21.17 7.31
N LYS A 295 8.25 22.07 8.09
CA LYS A 295 7.93 23.50 8.03
C LYS A 295 8.05 24.14 6.63
N ASP A 296 9.01 23.70 5.83
CA ASP A 296 9.36 24.34 4.55
C ASP A 296 9.22 23.39 3.34
N GLY A 297 8.61 22.21 3.53
CA GLY A 297 8.48 21.17 2.49
C GLY A 297 8.12 19.82 3.07
N CYS A 298 8.85 18.76 2.69
CA CYS A 298 8.69 17.42 3.24
C CYS A 298 10.03 16.69 3.40
N GLU A 299 10.02 15.64 4.21
CA GLU A 299 11.09 14.66 4.37
C GLU A 299 10.60 13.30 3.86
N VAL A 300 11.28 12.73 2.87
CA VAL A 300 10.99 11.38 2.38
C VAL A 300 11.61 10.38 3.35
N THR A 301 10.79 9.61 4.05
CA THR A 301 11.25 8.68 5.09
C THR A 301 11.67 7.32 4.53
N THR A 302 11.13 6.91 3.38
CA THR A 302 11.39 5.62 2.73
C THR A 302 12.37 5.74 1.55
N GLN A 303 13.20 6.77 1.51
CA GLN A 303 14.28 6.93 0.51
C GLN A 303 15.45 5.97 0.74
#